data_AF-A0A9D1R2U6-F1
#
_entry.id   AF-A0A9D1R2U6-F1
#
_cell.length_a   1.000
_cell.length_b   1.000
_cell.length_c   1.000
_cell.angle_alpha   90.00
_cell.angle_beta   90.00
_cell.angle_gamma   90.00
#
_symmetry.space_group_name_H-M   'P 1'
#
loop_
_entity.id
_entity.type
_entity.pdbx_description
1 polymer ?
#
loop_
_entity_poly.entity_id
_entity_poly.type
_entity_poly.pdbx_seq_one_letter_code
_entity_poly.pdbx_strand_id
1 'polypeptide(L)'
;MAHPKSKRMALRSAYCYKALSLEEAAALVGVSIGTARRWKADAQKAEDDDWDKVKAASSLAGEGMEAVARQMLNDYVLQHRTLMERIGKNDDMQPAEKVEALSSLADS
;
A
#
# COMPACT_ATOMS: atom_id res chain seq x y z
N MET A 1 -29.30 4.71 -17.48
CA MET A 1 -28.09 4.22 -18.18
C MET A 1 -26.89 4.97 -17.64
N ALA A 2 -25.86 4.27 -17.14
CA ALA A 2 -24.63 4.92 -16.67
C ALA A 2 -23.95 5.63 -17.84
N HIS A 3 -23.88 6.96 -17.78
CA HIS A 3 -23.38 7.79 -18.86
C HIS A 3 -21.93 7.40 -19.25
N PRO A 4 -21.52 7.51 -20.52
CA PRO A 4 -20.16 7.15 -20.98
C PRO A 4 -19.02 7.73 -20.14
N LYS A 5 -19.22 8.90 -19.54
CA LYS A 5 -18.27 9.56 -18.62
C LYS A 5 -18.02 8.75 -17.35
N SER A 6 -19.05 8.15 -16.73
CA SER A 6 -18.87 7.37 -15.50
C SER A 6 -18.12 6.07 -15.77
N LYS A 7 -18.39 5.40 -16.90
CA LYS A 7 -17.62 4.21 -17.33
C LYS A 7 -16.16 4.55 -17.61
N ARG A 8 -15.86 5.68 -18.25
CA ARG A 8 -14.46 6.11 -18.48
C ARG A 8 -13.72 6.36 -17.16
N MET A 9 -14.37 7.02 -16.19
CA MET A 9 -13.78 7.25 -14.86
C MET A 9 -13.55 5.94 -14.09
N ALA A 10 -14.52 5.02 -14.13
CA ALA A 10 -14.38 3.71 -13.51
C ALA A 10 -13.25 2.88 -14.13
N LEU A 11 -13.12 2.92 -15.47
CA LEU A 11 -12.04 2.25 -16.19
C LEU A 11 -10.67 2.80 -15.77
N ARG A 12 -10.54 4.14 -15.75
CA ARG A 12 -9.31 4.82 -15.31
C ARG A 12 -8.94 4.42 -13.89
N SER A 13 -9.90 4.44 -12.97
CA SER A 13 -9.66 4.10 -11.57
C SER A 13 -9.17 2.65 -11.41
N ALA A 14 -9.81 1.71 -12.13
CA ALA A 14 -9.41 0.31 -12.13
C ALA A 14 -8.00 0.10 -12.71
N TYR A 15 -7.66 0.80 -13.79
CA TYR A 15 -6.34 0.69 -14.41
C TYR A 15 -5.22 1.33 -13.56
N CYS A 16 -5.43 2.58 -13.10
CA CYS A 16 -4.39 3.36 -12.44
C CYS A 16 -4.17 2.98 -10.97
N TYR A 17 -5.25 2.78 -10.21
CA TYR A 17 -5.15 2.65 -8.75
C TYR A 17 -5.32 1.22 -8.26
N LYS A 18 -6.08 0.38 -8.97
CA LYS A 18 -6.15 -1.07 -8.69
C LYS A 18 -5.08 -1.87 -9.44
N ALA A 19 -4.25 -1.18 -10.21
CA ALA A 19 -3.15 -1.73 -11.00
C ALA A 19 -3.52 -2.85 -12.01
N LEU A 20 -4.81 -3.02 -12.34
CA LEU A 20 -5.27 -4.02 -13.32
C LEU A 20 -4.67 -3.78 -14.72
N SER A 21 -4.64 -4.84 -15.53
CA SER A 21 -4.44 -4.70 -16.98
C SER A 21 -5.62 -3.93 -17.61
N LEU A 22 -5.41 -3.39 -18.81
CA LEU A 22 -6.47 -2.65 -19.50
C LEU A 22 -7.63 -3.58 -19.89
N GLU A 23 -7.31 -4.85 -20.21
CA GLU A 23 -8.25 -5.93 -20.49
C GLU A 23 -9.12 -6.27 -19.28
N GLU A 24 -8.53 -6.47 -18.11
CA GLU A 24 -9.27 -6.74 -16.86
C GLU A 24 -10.12 -5.54 -16.45
N ALA A 25 -9.58 -4.32 -16.56
CA ALA A 25 -10.31 -3.10 -16.24
C ALA A 25 -11.51 -2.89 -17.20
N ALA A 26 -11.35 -3.21 -18.49
CA ALA A 26 -12.41 -3.14 -19.47
C ALA A 26 -13.53 -4.16 -19.19
N ALA A 27 -13.15 -5.40 -18.85
CA ALA A 27 -14.08 -6.44 -18.43
C ALA A 27 -14.84 -6.02 -17.16
N LEU A 28 -14.14 -5.50 -16.15
CA LEU A 28 -14.72 -5.06 -14.87
C LEU A 28 -15.79 -3.97 -15.05
N VAL A 29 -15.60 -3.05 -15.99
CA VAL A 29 -16.48 -1.89 -16.21
C VAL A 29 -17.54 -2.17 -17.30
N GLY A 30 -17.45 -3.32 -17.97
CA GLY A 30 -18.36 -3.71 -19.04
C GLY A 30 -18.24 -2.80 -20.26
N VAL A 31 -17.01 -2.62 -20.75
CA VAL A 31 -16.70 -1.95 -22.02
C VAL A 31 -15.79 -2.83 -22.89
N SER A 32 -15.83 -2.65 -24.20
CA SER A 32 -14.92 -3.38 -25.10
C SER A 32 -13.47 -2.91 -24.89
N ILE A 33 -12.51 -3.83 -25.12
CA ILE A 33 -11.08 -3.48 -25.08
C ILE A 33 -10.72 -2.40 -26.13
N GLY A 34 -11.39 -2.38 -27.28
CA GLY A 34 -11.21 -1.33 -28.29
C GLY A 34 -11.61 0.06 -27.78
N THR A 35 -12.75 0.14 -27.07
CA THR A 35 -13.19 1.38 -26.39
C THR A 35 -12.20 1.81 -25.32
N ALA A 36 -11.72 0.86 -24.51
CA ALA A 36 -10.74 1.13 -23.46
C ALA A 36 -9.41 1.67 -24.02
N ARG A 37 -8.87 1.04 -25.08
CA ARG A 37 -7.66 1.50 -25.78
C ARG A 37 -7.83 2.89 -26.37
N ARG A 38 -8.99 3.19 -26.97
CA ARG A 38 -9.29 4.52 -27.49
C ARG A 38 -9.30 5.56 -26.37
N TRP A 39 -9.98 5.31 -25.26
CA TRP A 39 -10.02 6.25 -24.14
C TRP A 39 -8.68 6.47 -23.48
N LYS A 40 -7.84 5.44 -23.38
CA LYS A 40 -6.46 5.56 -22.90
C LYS A 40 -5.61 6.40 -23.85
N ALA A 41 -5.71 6.18 -25.16
CA ALA A 41 -5.00 6.99 -26.16
C ALA A 41 -5.49 8.45 -26.20
N ASP A 42 -6.79 8.68 -26.05
CA ASP A 42 -7.37 10.02 -25.94
C ASP A 42 -6.86 10.73 -24.68
N ALA A 43 -6.68 10.00 -23.57
CA ALA A 43 -6.15 10.53 -22.31
C ALA A 43 -4.65 10.85 -22.39
N GLN A 44 -3.87 10.00 -23.08
CA GLN A 44 -2.45 10.23 -23.34
C GLN A 44 -2.18 11.51 -24.16
N LYS A 45 -3.11 11.88 -25.04
CA LYS A 45 -3.03 13.13 -25.83
C LYS A 45 -3.46 14.37 -25.04
N ALA A 46 -4.15 14.20 -23.92
CA ALA A 46 -4.46 15.29 -23.02
C ALA A 46 -3.20 15.59 -22.17
N GLU A 47 -2.88 16.88 -21.97
CA GLU A 47 -1.63 17.29 -21.31
C GLU A 47 -1.49 16.72 -19.88
N ASP A 48 -2.60 16.52 -19.17
CA ASP A 48 -2.60 16.18 -17.73
C ASP A 48 -3.36 14.88 -17.35
N ASP A 49 -3.65 13.97 -18.29
CA ASP A 49 -4.35 12.70 -17.97
C ASP A 49 -3.70 11.45 -18.58
N ASP A 50 -2.37 11.40 -18.65
CA ASP A 50 -1.68 10.17 -19.05
C ASP A 50 -1.85 9.08 -17.97
N TRP A 51 -2.69 8.09 -18.25
CA TRP A 51 -3.02 7.02 -17.32
C TRP A 51 -1.81 6.15 -16.94
N ASP A 52 -0.80 6.03 -17.82
CA ASP A 52 0.41 5.27 -17.51
C ASP A 52 1.28 6.01 -16.49
N LYS A 53 1.42 7.33 -16.64
CA LYS A 53 2.09 8.18 -15.63
C LYS A 53 1.36 8.13 -14.29
N VAL A 54 0.03 8.18 -14.30
CA VAL A 54 -0.79 8.11 -13.08
C VAL A 54 -0.64 6.73 -12.40
N LYS A 55 -0.66 5.64 -13.18
CA LYS A 55 -0.43 4.29 -12.66
C LYS A 55 0.95 4.17 -12.02
N ALA A 56 1.99 4.65 -12.70
CA ALA A 56 3.36 4.64 -12.19
C ALA A 56 3.49 5.44 -10.89
N ALA A 57 2.95 6.66 -10.85
CA ALA A 57 2.95 7.48 -9.64
C ALA A 57 2.19 6.83 -8.48
N SER A 58 1.05 6.18 -8.77
CA SER A 58 0.28 5.45 -7.76
C SER A 58 1.02 4.23 -7.23
N SER A 59 1.73 3.49 -8.09
CA SER A 59 2.57 2.37 -7.67
C SER A 59 3.69 2.83 -6.74
N LEU A 60 4.42 3.90 -7.11
CA LEU A 60 5.49 4.47 -6.28
C LEU A 60 4.98 4.95 -4.91
N ALA A 61 3.80 5.58 -4.87
CA ALA A 61 3.18 5.98 -3.62
C ALA A 61 2.80 4.77 -2.73
N GLY A 62 2.32 3.68 -3.34
CA GLY A 62 2.02 2.43 -2.65
C GLY A 62 3.28 1.75 -2.08
N GLU A 63 4.34 1.63 -2.88
CA GLU A 63 5.64 1.09 -2.47
C GLU A 63 6.25 1.90 -1.30
N GLY A 64 6.10 3.23 -1.33
CA GLY A 64 6.53 4.11 -0.25
C GLY A 64 5.82 3.82 1.07
N MET A 65 4.50 3.57 1.05
CA MET A 65 3.76 3.18 2.26
C MET A 65 4.19 1.81 2.79
N GLU A 66 4.45 0.85 1.91
CA GLU A 66 4.95 -0.47 2.34
C GLU A 66 6.33 -0.33 3.01
N ALA A 67 7.22 0.50 2.45
CA ALA A 67 8.53 0.76 3.03
C ALA A 67 8.43 1.37 4.45
N VAL A 68 7.53 2.33 4.65
CA VAL A 68 7.26 2.93 5.97
C VAL A 68 6.73 1.89 6.95
N ALA A 69 5.74 1.09 6.55
CA ALA A 69 5.19 0.03 7.41
C ALA A 69 6.27 -0.99 7.83
N ARG A 70 7.14 -1.38 6.89
CA ARG A 70 8.28 -2.27 7.15
C ARG A 70 9.29 -1.64 8.11
N GLN A 71 9.58 -0.36 7.94
CA GLN A 71 10.46 0.37 8.87
C GLN A 71 9.87 0.40 10.28
N MET A 72 8.59 0.72 10.43
CA MET A 72 7.91 0.73 11.73
C MET A 72 7.97 -0.63 12.44
N LEU A 73 7.78 -1.74 11.70
CA LEU A 73 7.93 -3.09 12.26
C LEU A 73 9.36 -3.38 12.70
N ASN A 74 10.36 -2.96 11.92
CA ASN A 74 11.76 -3.11 12.29
C ASN A 74 12.09 -2.32 13.57
N ASP A 75 11.62 -1.07 13.65
CA ASP A 75 11.81 -0.21 14.81
C ASP A 75 11.14 -0.80 16.06
N TYR A 76 9.94 -1.37 15.91
CA TYR A 76 9.24 -2.10 16.98
C TYR A 76 10.06 -3.29 17.50
N VAL A 77 10.53 -4.16 16.60
CA VAL A 77 11.35 -5.32 16.98
C VAL A 77 12.65 -4.88 17.67
N LEU A 78 13.29 -3.82 17.17
CA LEU A 78 14.51 -3.27 17.78
C LEU A 78 14.22 -2.70 19.18
N GLN A 79 13.09 -2.01 19.34
CA GLN A 79 12.66 -1.48 20.64
C GLN A 79 12.44 -2.63 21.65
N HIS A 80 11.73 -3.70 21.25
CA HIS A 80 11.52 -4.86 22.12
C HIS A 80 12.83 -5.52 22.52
N ARG A 81 13.76 -5.75 21.57
CA ARG A 81 15.10 -6.30 21.91
C ARG A 81 15.85 -5.41 22.89
N THR A 82 15.83 -4.10 22.67
CA THR A 82 16.50 -3.13 23.54
C THR A 82 15.92 -3.17 24.96
N LEU A 83 14.59 -3.25 25.10
CA LEU A 83 13.93 -3.37 26.39
C LEU A 83 14.25 -4.69 27.09
N MET A 84 14.20 -5.81 26.36
CA MET A 84 14.58 -7.13 26.90
C MET A 84 16.01 -7.13 27.44
N GLU A 85 16.96 -6.56 26.69
CA GLU A 85 18.35 -6.44 27.14
C GLU A 85 18.49 -5.55 28.38
N ARG A 86 17.77 -4.42 28.42
CA ARG A 86 17.80 -3.51 29.58
C ARG A 86 17.24 -4.18 30.83
N ILE A 87 16.11 -4.88 30.71
CA ILE A 87 15.53 -5.64 31.83
C ILE A 87 16.51 -6.73 32.30
N GLY A 88 17.11 -7.46 31.36
CA GLY A 88 18.09 -8.50 31.66
C GLY A 88 19.31 -7.97 32.42
N LYS A 89 19.88 -6.85 31.97
CA LYS A 89 21.08 -6.21 32.54
C LYS A 89 20.82 -5.33 33.77
N ASN A 90 19.57 -5.17 34.21
CA ASN A 90 19.26 -4.33 35.36
C ASN A 90 19.58 -5.05 36.67
N ASP A 91 20.71 -4.75 37.30
CA ASP A 91 21.14 -5.40 38.55
C ASP A 91 20.30 -5.01 39.77
N ASP A 92 19.52 -3.93 39.69
CA ASP A 92 18.63 -3.46 40.76
C ASP A 92 17.26 -4.18 40.77
N MET A 93 16.92 -4.94 39.73
CA MET A 93 15.68 -5.71 39.64
C MET A 93 15.86 -7.15 40.14
N GLN A 94 14.95 -7.61 40.99
CA GLN A 94 14.93 -9.01 41.42
C GLN A 94 14.58 -9.94 40.24
N PRO A 95 15.07 -11.20 40.24
CA PRO A 95 14.80 -12.14 39.15
C PRO A 95 13.32 -12.33 38.82
N ALA A 96 12.45 -12.34 39.83
CA ALA A 96 11.00 -12.48 39.64
C ALA A 96 10.41 -11.27 38.88
N GLU A 97 10.84 -10.05 39.23
CA GLU A 97 10.39 -8.81 38.59
C GLU A 97 10.84 -8.73 37.12
N LYS A 98 12.03 -9.26 36.81
CA LYS A 98 12.52 -9.37 35.43
C LYS A 98 11.65 -10.30 34.59
N VAL A 99 11.27 -11.46 35.13
CA VAL A 99 10.41 -12.43 34.43
C VAL A 99 9.04 -11.83 34.16
N GLU A 100 8.45 -11.16 35.14
CA GLU A 100 7.16 -10.49 34.98
C GLU A 100 7.20 -9.40 33.91
N ALA A 101 8.24 -8.54 33.94
CA ALA A 101 8.42 -7.48 32.95
C ALA A 101 8.63 -8.03 31.53
N LEU A 102 9.38 -9.14 31.38
CA LEU A 102 9.59 -9.78 30.09
C LEU A 102 8.34 -10.49 29.56
N SER A 103 7.53 -11.09 30.44
CA SER A 103 6.24 -11.68 30.07
C SER A 103 5.29 -10.60 29.55
N SER A 104 5.17 -9.50 30.30
CA SER A 104 4.33 -8.35 29.90
C SER A 104 4.74 -7.77 28.54
N LEU A 105 6.05 -7.71 28.26
CA LEU A 105 6.58 -7.27 26.96
C LEU A 105 6.35 -8.26 25.81
N ALA A 106 6.16 -9.55 26.11
CA ALA A 106 5.82 -10.57 25.11
C ALA A 106 4.32 -10.60 24.80
N ASP A 107 3.48 -10.21 25.76
CA ASP A 107 2.02 -10.17 25.65
C ASP A 107 1.49 -8.88 24.98
N SER A 108 2.33 -7.84 24.79
CA SER A 108 2.01 -6.56 24.14
C SER A 108 2.23 -6.56 22.63
#